data_AF-A0AA38L5M1-F1
#
_entry.id   AF-A0AA38L5M1-F1
#
_cell.length_a   1.000
_cell.length_b   1.000
_cell.length_c   1.000
_cell.angle_alpha   90.00
_cell.angle_beta   90.00
_cell.angle_gamma   90.00
#
_symmetry.space_group_name_H-M   'P 1'
#
loop_
_entity.id
_entity.type
_entity.pdbx_description
1 polymer ?
#
loop_
_entity_poly.entity_id
_entity_poly.type
_entity_poly.pdbx_seq_one_letter_code
_entity_poly.pdbx_strand_id
1 'polypeptide(L)'
;MEFVWRKCLYRASKNCLEYIIPPLLQPLKRPAFLTRGAATAKGKVQPKKKNVVRKKTLKPAKAPSATRTAETERAKAMIQSCMNAPTPVRYLKKKDRLREIEREKLGLISKERQRELDMEKEKKKQANKEKPTTDKREELDVVKLGIFDKDEIEIPSFELTVEEGKRLAKEYSRVLMRDLRKSQAEETMRLQLKNEAIAALPLRLREAALVPNFTPFPKNRHRAYLTPPIEGYDQK
;
A
#
# COMPACT_ATOMS: atom_id res chain seq x y z
N MET A 1 -24.44 -49.12 -21.26
CA MET A 1 -24.96 -47.75 -21.10
C MET A 1 -24.01 -46.84 -20.29
N GLU A 2 -22.69 -47.06 -20.31
CA GLU A 2 -21.73 -46.21 -19.57
C GLU A 2 -20.96 -45.20 -20.43
N PHE A 3 -21.06 -45.28 -21.75
CA PHE A 3 -20.31 -44.43 -22.67
C PHE A 3 -20.93 -43.03 -22.91
N VAL A 4 -22.22 -42.86 -22.59
CA VAL A 4 -22.93 -41.59 -22.83
C VAL A 4 -22.64 -40.58 -21.71
N TRP A 5 -22.45 -41.05 -20.48
CA TRP A 5 -22.21 -40.19 -19.32
C TRP A 5 -20.81 -39.57 -19.29
N ARG A 6 -19.78 -40.30 -19.73
CA ARG A 6 -18.42 -39.74 -19.85
C ARG A 6 -18.31 -38.67 -20.94
N LYS A 7 -19.13 -38.74 -22.00
CA LYS A 7 -19.16 -37.73 -23.06
C LYS A 7 -19.90 -36.45 -22.64
N CYS A 8 -20.86 -36.54 -21.72
CA CYS A 8 -21.51 -35.36 -21.13
C CYS A 8 -20.56 -34.59 -20.19
N LEU A 9 -19.82 -35.28 -19.32
CA LEU A 9 -18.84 -34.66 -18.43
C LEU A 9 -17.65 -34.03 -19.16
N TYR A 10 -17.23 -34.58 -20.30
CA TYR A 10 -16.14 -34.01 -21.11
C TYR A 10 -16.58 -32.86 -22.02
N ARG A 11 -17.89 -32.71 -22.30
CA ARG A 11 -18.44 -31.60 -23.08
C ARG A 11 -18.83 -30.41 -22.20
N ALA A 12 -19.12 -30.65 -20.91
CA ALA A 12 -19.33 -29.60 -19.92
C ALA A 12 -18.01 -28.89 -19.50
N SER A 13 -16.86 -29.59 -19.58
CA SER A 13 -15.55 -29.00 -19.21
C SER A 13 -14.88 -28.19 -20.33
N LYS A 14 -15.28 -28.36 -21.59
CA LYS A 14 -14.70 -27.64 -22.74
C LYS A 14 -15.44 -26.38 -23.17
N ASN A 15 -16.71 -26.21 -22.77
CA ASN A 15 -17.49 -25.02 -23.11
C ASN A 15 -17.44 -23.91 -22.04
N CYS A 16 -16.62 -24.06 -20.99
CA CYS A 16 -16.39 -23.01 -19.99
C CYS A 16 -15.10 -22.18 -20.25
N LEU A 17 -14.44 -22.39 -21.40
CA LEU A 17 -13.16 -21.75 -21.74
C LEU A 17 -13.21 -20.80 -22.94
N GLU A 18 -14.40 -20.49 -23.43
CA GLU A 18 -14.60 -19.49 -24.48
C GLU A 18 -15.78 -18.57 -24.13
N TYR A 19 -15.56 -17.66 -23.18
CA TYR A 19 -16.28 -16.39 -23.12
C TYR A 19 -15.30 -15.28 -22.79
N ILE A 20 -14.78 -14.70 -23.88
CA ILE A 20 -14.68 -13.26 -24.14
C ILE A 20 -14.50 -12.40 -22.87
N ILE A 21 -13.23 -12.19 -22.55
CA ILE A 21 -12.77 -11.08 -21.70
C ILE A 21 -12.95 -9.78 -22.52
N PRO A 22 -13.79 -8.81 -22.11
CA PRO A 22 -13.73 -7.47 -22.69
C PRO A 22 -12.42 -6.79 -22.28
N PRO A 23 -11.63 -6.23 -23.23
CA PRO A 23 -10.39 -5.54 -22.92
C PRO A 23 -10.69 -4.10 -22.48
N LEU A 24 -10.84 -3.87 -21.18
CA LEU A 24 -10.89 -2.52 -20.61
C LEU A 24 -9.88 -2.36 -19.47
N LEU A 25 -8.61 -2.53 -19.82
CA LEU A 25 -7.50 -1.84 -19.18
C LEU A 25 -6.63 -1.29 -20.31
N GLN A 26 -7.06 -0.15 -20.86
CA GLN A 26 -6.17 0.69 -21.63
C GLN A 26 -5.10 1.23 -20.66
N PRO A 27 -3.80 0.93 -20.83
CA PRO A 27 -2.79 1.72 -20.18
C PRO A 27 -2.90 3.13 -20.75
N LEU A 28 -3.14 4.11 -19.87
CA LEU A 28 -3.01 5.53 -20.22
C LEU A 28 -1.66 5.72 -20.90
N LYS A 29 -1.71 5.96 -22.22
CA LYS A 29 -0.60 6.46 -23.03
C LYS A 29 -0.14 7.76 -22.40
N ARG A 30 0.87 7.69 -21.54
CA ARG A 30 1.69 8.85 -21.17
C ARG A 30 2.28 9.39 -22.48
N PRO A 31 2.12 10.67 -22.82
CA PRO A 31 2.84 11.22 -23.96
C PRO A 31 4.33 11.11 -23.68
N ALA A 32 5.00 10.26 -24.47
CA ALA A 32 6.44 10.20 -24.57
C ALA A 32 6.95 11.50 -25.19
N PHE A 33 7.13 12.53 -24.36
CA PHE A 33 8.08 13.59 -24.65
C PHE A 33 9.39 13.24 -23.97
N LEU A 34 10.28 12.61 -24.75
CA LEU A 34 11.74 12.70 -24.66
C LEU A 34 12.30 11.80 -25.77
N THR A 35 12.31 12.31 -26.99
CA THR A 35 13.17 11.79 -28.07
C THR A 35 14.63 12.11 -27.71
N ARG A 36 15.41 11.09 -27.34
CA ARG A 36 16.86 11.08 -27.54
C ARG A 36 17.18 9.96 -28.52
N GLY A 37 17.73 10.36 -29.66
CA GLY A 37 17.96 9.49 -30.81
C GLY A 37 19.25 8.69 -30.76
N ALA A 38 19.39 7.83 -31.77
CA ALA A 38 20.63 7.42 -32.43
C ALA A 38 20.24 7.02 -33.87
N ALA A 39 20.71 7.77 -34.87
CA ALA A 39 21.58 7.32 -35.98
C ALA A 39 20.92 6.25 -36.90
N THR A 40 20.73 6.41 -38.20
CA THR A 40 21.58 7.00 -39.25
C THR A 40 20.74 7.31 -40.50
N ALA A 41 20.81 8.51 -41.06
CA ALA A 41 20.56 8.73 -42.49
C ALA A 41 21.24 10.04 -42.92
N LYS A 42 22.16 9.92 -43.88
CA LYS A 42 22.94 11.01 -44.45
C LYS A 42 22.01 12.00 -45.18
N GLY A 43 21.90 13.21 -44.66
CA GLY A 43 21.29 14.34 -45.35
C GLY A 43 22.06 15.61 -45.01
N LYS A 44 22.91 16.08 -45.92
CA LYS A 44 23.68 17.31 -45.80
C LYS A 44 22.72 18.51 -45.80
N VAL A 45 22.58 19.20 -44.66
CA VAL A 45 21.94 20.52 -44.60
C VAL A 45 22.97 21.52 -44.08
N GLN A 46 23.18 22.58 -44.86
CA GLN A 46 24.23 23.57 -44.66
C GLN A 46 24.00 24.44 -43.41
N PRO A 47 25.05 24.85 -42.69
CA PRO A 47 24.91 25.67 -41.49
C PRO A 47 24.57 27.13 -41.84
N LYS A 48 23.46 27.64 -41.28
CA LYS A 48 23.11 29.06 -41.35
C LYS A 48 24.15 29.89 -40.58
N LYS A 49 24.66 30.94 -41.25
CA LYS A 49 25.66 31.89 -40.75
C LYS A 49 25.19 32.55 -39.44
N LYS A 50 26.01 32.49 -38.39
CA LYS A 50 25.81 33.23 -37.14
C LYS A 50 26.15 34.71 -37.36
N ASN A 51 25.24 35.61 -37.02
CA ASN A 51 25.55 37.04 -36.98
C ASN A 51 26.46 37.34 -35.79
N VAL A 52 27.59 38.00 -36.08
CA VAL A 52 28.59 38.45 -35.13
C VAL A 52 28.05 39.66 -34.37
N VAL A 53 27.72 39.48 -33.08
CA VAL A 53 27.48 40.61 -32.19
C VAL A 53 28.83 41.14 -31.73
N ARG A 54 29.10 42.41 -32.06
CA ARG A 54 30.33 43.14 -31.72
C ARG A 54 30.49 43.27 -30.20
N LYS A 55 31.66 42.87 -29.68
CA LYS A 55 32.08 43.13 -28.30
C LYS A 55 32.29 44.64 -28.12
N LYS A 56 31.51 45.27 -27.22
CA LYS A 56 31.95 46.51 -26.57
C LYS A 56 32.75 46.12 -25.33
N THR A 57 34.00 46.55 -25.31
CA THR A 57 34.94 46.47 -24.20
C THR A 57 34.52 47.45 -23.11
N LEU A 58 34.18 46.93 -21.93
CA LEU A 58 34.19 47.69 -20.69
C LEU A 58 35.12 46.97 -19.71
N LYS A 59 36.03 47.76 -19.13
CA LYS A 59 37.06 47.38 -18.16
C LYS A 59 36.44 46.76 -16.88
N PRO A 60 37.21 45.96 -16.12
CA PRO A 60 36.67 45.10 -15.07
C PRO A 60 36.28 45.95 -13.85
N ALA A 61 34.98 46.11 -13.62
CA ALA A 61 34.48 46.55 -12.34
C ALA A 61 34.48 45.35 -11.38
N LYS A 62 35.26 45.47 -10.32
CA LYS A 62 35.34 44.54 -9.19
C LYS A 62 33.98 44.56 -8.48
N ALA A 63 33.18 43.51 -8.67
CA ALA A 63 31.88 43.31 -8.03
C ALA A 63 31.90 42.01 -7.19
N PRO A 64 31.10 41.93 -6.12
CA PRO A 64 31.41 41.12 -4.93
C PRO A 64 31.25 39.62 -5.19
N SER A 65 32.28 38.87 -4.83
CA SER A 65 32.45 37.44 -5.07
C SER A 65 31.69 36.52 -4.08
N ALA A 66 30.60 36.99 -3.47
CA ALA A 66 29.92 36.27 -2.38
C ALA A 66 28.66 35.50 -2.80
N THR A 67 28.02 35.86 -3.93
CA THR A 67 26.72 35.29 -4.31
C THR A 67 26.85 34.06 -5.23
N ARG A 68 27.92 33.99 -6.03
CA ARG A 68 28.16 32.84 -6.94
C ARG A 68 28.58 31.58 -6.16
N THR A 69 29.23 31.73 -5.01
CA THR A 69 29.67 30.61 -4.17
C THR A 69 28.48 29.85 -3.61
N ALA A 70 27.51 30.54 -3.00
CA ALA A 70 26.33 29.91 -2.40
C ALA A 70 25.47 29.12 -3.40
N GLU A 71 25.27 29.65 -4.61
CA GLU A 71 24.53 28.92 -5.66
C GLU A 71 25.32 27.71 -6.20
N THR A 72 26.64 27.85 -6.34
CA THR A 72 27.50 26.72 -6.74
C THR A 72 27.62 25.66 -5.64
N GLU A 73 27.59 26.05 -4.38
CA GLU A 73 27.57 25.14 -3.23
C GLU A 73 26.24 24.40 -3.12
N ARG A 74 25.11 25.09 -3.34
CA ARG A 74 23.79 24.46 -3.45
C ARG A 74 23.74 23.45 -4.60
N ALA A 75 24.29 23.81 -5.76
CA ALA A 75 24.37 22.88 -6.90
C ALA A 75 25.27 21.67 -6.61
N LYS A 76 26.43 21.88 -5.97
CA LYS A 76 27.31 20.79 -5.53
C LYS A 76 26.66 19.89 -4.48
N ALA A 77 25.97 20.46 -3.51
CA ALA A 77 25.23 19.72 -2.48
C ALA A 77 24.08 18.91 -3.09
N MET A 78 23.35 19.49 -4.05
CA MET A 78 22.31 18.78 -4.80
C MET A 78 22.90 17.63 -5.62
N ILE A 79 24.00 17.85 -6.34
CA ILE A 79 24.68 16.79 -7.10
C ILE A 79 25.17 15.68 -6.18
N GLN A 80 25.79 16.03 -5.05
CA GLN A 80 26.22 15.06 -4.04
C GLN A 80 25.04 14.30 -3.45
N SER A 81 23.89 14.94 -3.21
CA SER A 81 22.68 14.27 -2.72
C SER A 81 22.12 13.27 -3.74
N CYS A 82 22.14 13.61 -5.04
CA CYS A 82 21.71 12.72 -6.11
C CYS A 82 22.67 11.53 -6.29
N MET A 83 23.98 11.76 -6.18
CA MET A 83 24.99 10.71 -6.28
C MET A 83 25.02 9.81 -5.03
N ASN A 84 24.63 10.36 -3.87
CA ASN A 84 24.54 9.63 -2.61
C ASN A 84 23.14 9.12 -2.27
N ALA A 85 22.16 9.28 -3.17
CA ALA A 85 20.82 8.78 -2.95
C ALA A 85 20.86 7.26 -2.73
N PRO A 86 20.06 6.71 -1.79
CA PRO A 86 19.96 5.27 -1.62
C PRO A 86 19.39 4.64 -2.89
N THR A 87 20.09 3.64 -3.42
CA THR A 87 19.55 2.76 -4.44
C THR A 87 18.38 1.96 -3.84
N PRO A 88 17.29 1.73 -4.58
CA PRO A 88 16.19 0.93 -4.07
C PRO A 88 16.72 -0.47 -3.72
N VAL A 89 16.53 -0.88 -2.47
CA VAL A 89 17.04 -2.15 -1.94
C VAL A 89 16.49 -3.29 -2.78
N ARG A 90 17.35 -3.88 -3.61
CA ARG A 90 17.01 -5.09 -4.36
C ARG A 90 17.18 -6.29 -3.45
N TYR A 91 16.24 -7.24 -3.51
CA TYR A 91 16.34 -8.48 -2.75
C TYR A 91 17.60 -9.27 -3.15
N LEU A 92 18.52 -9.44 -2.21
CA LEU A 92 19.70 -10.30 -2.37
C LEU A 92 19.37 -11.74 -1.99
N LYS A 93 19.82 -12.69 -2.82
CA LYS A 93 19.71 -14.13 -2.55
C LYS A 93 20.60 -14.50 -1.36
N LYS A 94 20.26 -15.58 -0.65
CA LYS A 94 20.98 -16.03 0.57
C LYS A 94 22.50 -16.20 0.35
N LYS A 95 22.93 -16.70 -0.82
CA LYS A 95 24.35 -16.85 -1.18
C LYS A 95 25.10 -15.51 -1.29
N ASP A 96 24.42 -14.47 -1.78
CA ASP A 96 25.03 -13.14 -1.95
C ASP A 96 25.18 -12.44 -0.59
N ARG A 97 24.20 -12.60 0.31
CA ARG A 97 24.30 -12.11 1.69
C ARG A 97 25.46 -12.72 2.46
N LEU A 98 25.72 -14.02 2.28
CA LEU A 98 26.86 -14.69 2.93
C LEU A 98 28.20 -14.14 2.41
N ARG A 99 28.31 -13.88 1.09
CA ARG A 99 29.50 -13.27 0.50
C ARG A 99 29.71 -11.83 0.96
N GLU A 100 28.64 -11.07 1.18
CA GLU A 100 28.73 -9.74 1.77
C GLU A 100 29.19 -9.79 3.23
N ILE A 101 28.67 -10.73 4.03
CA ILE A 101 29.13 -10.95 5.40
C ILE A 101 30.62 -11.36 5.44
N GLU A 102 31.07 -12.21 4.52
CA GLU A 102 32.49 -12.58 4.39
C GLU A 102 33.36 -11.39 3.98
N ARG A 103 32.89 -10.55 3.05
CA ARG A 103 33.57 -9.30 2.67
C ARG A 103 33.64 -8.31 3.82
N GLU A 104 32.56 -8.18 4.60
CA GLU A 104 32.51 -7.34 5.80
C GLU A 104 33.47 -7.84 6.87
N LYS A 105 33.58 -9.16 7.07
CA LYS A 105 34.58 -9.77 7.96
C LYS A 105 36.02 -9.48 7.51
N LEU A 106 36.25 -9.37 6.20
CA LEU A 106 37.55 -9.00 5.61
C LEU A 106 37.76 -7.47 5.54
N GLY A 107 36.87 -6.66 6.12
CA GLY A 107 36.98 -5.19 6.17
C GLY A 107 36.61 -4.47 4.88
N LEU A 108 36.09 -5.17 3.86
CA LEU A 108 35.61 -4.60 2.61
C LEU A 108 34.13 -4.20 2.75
N ILE A 109 33.91 -3.04 3.38
CA ILE A 109 32.56 -2.52 3.66
C ILE A 109 31.96 -1.86 2.41
N SER A 110 30.73 -2.22 2.06
CA SER A 110 29.99 -1.57 0.97
C SER A 110 29.56 -0.14 1.35
N LYS A 111 29.33 0.73 0.35
CA LYS A 111 28.83 2.10 0.59
C LYS A 111 27.46 2.10 1.28
N GLU A 112 26.64 1.09 1.04
CA GLU A 112 25.33 0.93 1.68
C GLU A 112 25.50 0.58 3.17
N ARG A 113 26.40 -0.35 3.50
CA ARG A 113 26.70 -0.72 4.89
C ARG A 113 27.34 0.41 5.70
N GLN A 114 28.18 1.24 5.08
CA GLN A 114 28.70 2.45 5.71
C GLN A 114 27.58 3.42 6.10
N ARG A 115 26.59 3.62 5.23
CA ARG A 115 25.42 4.46 5.52
C ARG A 115 24.55 3.89 6.64
N GLU A 116 24.36 2.57 6.68
CA GLU A 116 23.65 1.91 7.78
C GLU A 116 24.38 2.12 9.12
N LEU A 117 25.70 1.93 9.15
CA LEU A 117 26.51 2.16 10.34
C LEU A 117 26.48 3.62 10.78
N ASP A 118 26.46 4.57 9.85
CA ASP A 118 26.38 6.00 10.17
C ASP A 118 24.97 6.40 10.66
N MET A 119 23.90 5.85 10.06
CA MET A 119 22.54 6.01 10.58
C MET A 119 22.37 5.38 11.98
N GLU A 120 22.98 4.22 12.24
CA GLU A 120 22.97 3.60 13.57
C GLU A 120 23.75 4.44 14.59
N LYS A 121 24.88 5.03 14.21
CA LYS A 121 25.64 5.95 15.06
C LYS A 121 24.84 7.23 15.34
N GLU A 122 24.13 7.77 14.36
CA GLU A 122 23.25 8.93 14.52
C GLU A 122 22.06 8.62 15.43
N LYS A 123 21.39 7.48 15.22
CA LYS A 123 20.32 6.99 16.10
C LYS A 123 20.80 6.76 17.52
N LYS A 124 22.00 6.20 17.72
CA LYS A 124 22.61 6.05 19.05
C LYS A 124 22.93 7.39 19.71
N LYS A 125 23.38 8.39 18.93
CA LYS A 125 23.60 9.76 19.42
C LYS A 125 22.29 10.48 19.76
N GLN A 126 21.20 10.22 19.02
CA GLN A 126 19.86 10.76 19.29
C GLN A 126 19.23 10.07 20.52
N ALA A 127 19.34 8.74 20.63
CA ALA A 127 18.88 7.98 21.78
C ALA A 127 19.60 8.34 23.09
N ASN A 128 20.83 8.87 23.03
CA ASN A 128 21.54 9.36 24.21
C ASN A 128 21.15 10.80 24.61
N LYS A 129 20.48 11.54 23.73
CA LYS A 129 20.01 12.92 23.97
C LYS A 129 18.54 12.99 24.37
N GLU A 130 17.75 11.99 24.01
CA GLU A 130 16.36 11.84 24.43
C GLU A 130 16.29 10.79 25.55
N LYS A 131 16.13 11.23 26.80
CA LYS A 131 15.63 10.33 27.85
C LYS A 131 14.23 9.89 27.42
N PRO A 132 13.94 8.60 27.26
CA PRO A 132 12.60 8.16 26.88
C PRO A 132 11.72 8.23 28.12
N THR A 133 10.98 9.31 28.29
CA THR A 133 9.69 9.27 29.01
C THR A 133 8.65 8.69 28.06
N THR A 134 8.83 7.43 27.69
CA THR A 134 7.72 6.63 27.20
C THR A 134 7.02 6.11 28.44
N ASP A 135 5.85 6.68 28.73
CA ASP A 135 4.88 6.11 29.65
C ASP A 135 4.59 4.68 29.20
N LYS A 136 5.35 3.73 29.76
CA LYS A 136 4.97 2.34 29.78
C LYS A 136 3.75 2.31 30.68
N ARG A 137 2.55 2.35 30.11
CA ARG A 137 1.40 1.76 30.79
C ARG A 137 1.78 0.30 31.00
N GLU A 138 2.27 0.01 32.20
CA GLU A 138 2.44 -1.34 32.68
C GLU A 138 1.07 -2.00 32.51
N GLU A 139 1.01 -3.02 31.66
CA GLU A 139 -0.18 -3.85 31.55
C GLU A 139 -0.53 -4.31 32.96
N LEU A 140 -1.76 -4.00 33.40
CA LEU A 140 -2.28 -4.39 34.71
C LEU A 140 -2.39 -5.92 34.74
N ASP A 141 -1.28 -6.58 35.07
CA ASP A 141 -1.22 -8.01 35.29
C ASP A 141 -2.11 -8.32 36.49
N VAL A 142 -3.28 -8.88 36.22
CA VAL A 142 -4.31 -9.24 37.21
C VAL A 142 -3.74 -10.17 38.29
N VAL A 143 -2.72 -10.96 37.93
CA VAL A 143 -1.93 -11.83 38.81
C VAL A 143 -0.96 -11.04 39.70
N LYS A 144 -0.34 -9.96 39.20
CA LYS A 144 0.51 -9.08 40.02
C LYS A 144 -0.30 -8.22 40.99
N LEU A 145 -1.55 -7.93 40.64
CA LEU A 145 -2.48 -7.16 41.46
C LEU A 145 -3.13 -7.98 42.59
N GLY A 146 -2.86 -9.30 42.67
CA GLY A 146 -3.35 -10.17 43.75
C GLY A 146 -4.87 -10.33 43.78
N ILE A 147 -5.56 -10.08 42.66
CA ILE A 147 -7.02 -10.23 42.56
C ILE A 147 -7.40 -11.70 42.37
N PHE A 148 -6.50 -12.50 41.80
CA PHE A 148 -6.64 -13.95 41.68
C PHE A 148 -5.33 -14.62 42.07
N ASP A 149 -5.39 -15.62 42.94
CA ASP A 149 -4.26 -16.52 43.18
C ASP A 149 -3.99 -17.35 41.93
N LYS A 150 -2.71 -17.64 41.64
CA LYS A 150 -2.28 -18.36 40.43
C LYS A 150 -3.01 -19.71 40.26
N ASP A 151 -3.45 -20.28 41.37
CA ASP A 151 -4.09 -21.59 41.46
C ASP A 151 -5.63 -21.49 41.37
N GLU A 152 -6.22 -20.30 41.59
CA GLU A 152 -7.67 -20.06 41.48
C GLU A 152 -8.11 -19.67 40.06
N ILE A 153 -7.15 -19.32 39.18
CA ILE A 153 -7.36 -19.18 37.73
C ILE A 153 -7.29 -20.56 37.05
N GLU A 154 -7.61 -21.65 37.77
CA GLU A 154 -7.99 -22.91 37.15
C GLU A 154 -9.37 -22.72 36.52
N ILE A 155 -9.39 -22.07 35.36
CA ILE A 155 -10.55 -22.01 34.49
C ILE A 155 -10.96 -23.46 34.26
N PRO A 156 -12.14 -23.91 34.72
CA PRO A 156 -12.56 -25.30 34.61
C PRO A 156 -12.49 -25.70 33.13
N SER A 157 -11.48 -26.48 32.79
CA SER A 157 -11.20 -26.87 31.42
C SER A 157 -12.13 -28.02 31.08
N PHE A 158 -13.19 -27.72 30.34
CA PHE A 158 -13.99 -28.77 29.72
C PHE A 158 -13.10 -29.49 28.71
N GLU A 159 -12.93 -30.81 28.86
CA GLU A 159 -12.17 -31.64 27.94
C GLU A 159 -12.94 -31.79 26.62
N LEU A 160 -12.99 -30.74 25.80
CA LEU A 160 -13.20 -30.93 24.38
C LEU A 160 -11.98 -31.70 23.87
N THR A 161 -12.23 -32.90 23.35
CA THR A 161 -11.16 -33.64 22.68
C THR A 161 -10.59 -32.76 21.56
N VAL A 162 -9.27 -32.82 21.37
CA VAL A 162 -8.58 -32.01 20.33
C VAL A 162 -9.21 -32.25 18.94
N GLU A 163 -9.78 -33.43 18.72
CA GLU A 163 -10.47 -33.80 17.50
C GLU A 163 -11.81 -33.08 17.33
N GLU A 164 -12.63 -33.02 18.38
CA GLU A 164 -13.91 -32.31 18.36
C GLU A 164 -13.71 -30.81 18.17
N GLY A 165 -12.72 -30.22 18.85
CA GLY A 165 -12.34 -28.83 18.62
C GLY A 165 -11.96 -28.55 17.16
N LYS A 166 -11.16 -29.45 16.54
CA LYS A 166 -10.81 -29.36 15.11
C LYS A 166 -12.02 -29.53 14.19
N ARG A 167 -12.99 -30.37 14.54
CA ARG A 167 -14.23 -30.56 13.76
C ARG A 167 -15.11 -29.32 13.83
N LEU A 168 -15.38 -28.80 15.03
CA LEU A 168 -16.21 -27.61 15.25
C LEU A 168 -15.63 -26.38 14.55
N ALA A 169 -14.31 -26.16 14.65
CA ALA A 169 -13.66 -25.03 13.98
C ALA A 169 -13.80 -25.10 12.44
N LYS A 170 -13.70 -26.31 11.86
CA LYS A 170 -13.90 -26.52 10.42
C LYS A 170 -15.34 -26.25 10.01
N GLU A 171 -16.33 -26.75 10.76
CA GLU A 171 -17.74 -26.51 10.46
C GLU A 171 -18.11 -25.03 10.60
N TYR A 172 -17.65 -24.37 11.66
CA TYR A 172 -17.82 -22.92 11.82
C TYR A 172 -17.26 -22.15 10.63
N SER A 173 -16.03 -22.49 10.20
CA SER A 173 -15.40 -21.88 9.04
C SER A 173 -16.20 -22.11 7.75
N ARG A 174 -16.79 -23.30 7.57
CA ARG A 174 -17.63 -23.62 6.42
C ARG A 174 -18.91 -22.79 6.39
N VAL A 175 -19.60 -22.70 7.52
CA VAL A 175 -20.84 -21.90 7.65
C VAL A 175 -20.52 -20.42 7.39
N LEU A 176 -19.48 -19.89 8.03
CA LEU A 176 -19.06 -18.51 7.85
C LEU A 176 -18.75 -18.17 6.38
N MET A 177 -18.01 -19.04 5.68
CA MET A 177 -17.70 -18.82 4.27
C MET A 177 -18.92 -19.00 3.36
N ARG A 178 -19.92 -19.79 3.76
CA ARG A 178 -21.17 -19.90 3.03
C ARG A 178 -21.96 -18.60 3.13
N ASP A 179 -22.09 -18.05 4.33
CA ASP A 179 -22.88 -16.84 4.56
C ASP A 179 -22.20 -15.61 3.99
N LEU A 180 -20.87 -15.50 4.12
CA LEU A 180 -20.11 -14.43 3.48
C LEU A 180 -20.33 -14.40 1.95
N ARG A 181 -20.30 -15.56 1.29
CA ARG A 181 -20.56 -15.64 -0.16
C ARG A 181 -21.99 -15.24 -0.52
N LYS A 182 -22.97 -15.60 0.30
CA LYS A 182 -24.36 -15.16 0.11
C LYS A 182 -24.46 -13.64 0.23
N SER A 183 -23.91 -13.05 1.29
CA SER A 183 -23.89 -11.59 1.48
C SER A 183 -23.18 -10.87 0.34
N GLN A 184 -22.04 -11.39 -0.13
CA GLN A 184 -21.35 -10.84 -1.31
C GLN A 184 -22.21 -10.88 -2.57
N ALA A 185 -22.92 -11.98 -2.82
CA ALA A 185 -23.82 -12.08 -3.97
C ALA A 185 -25.00 -11.11 -3.87
N GLU A 186 -25.57 -10.94 -2.67
CA GLU A 186 -26.65 -9.99 -2.42
C GLU A 186 -26.20 -8.54 -2.59
N GLU A 187 -25.01 -8.20 -2.08
CA GLU A 187 -24.42 -6.87 -2.22
C GLU A 187 -24.08 -6.55 -3.68
N THR A 188 -23.50 -7.49 -4.43
CA THR A 188 -23.17 -7.28 -5.85
C THR A 188 -24.44 -7.10 -6.68
N MET A 189 -25.47 -7.92 -6.45
CA MET A 189 -26.76 -7.76 -7.09
C MET A 189 -27.41 -6.41 -6.74
N ARG A 190 -27.40 -6.01 -5.47
CA ARG A 190 -27.92 -4.71 -5.03
C ARG A 190 -27.19 -3.55 -5.70
N LEU A 191 -25.87 -3.64 -5.86
CA LEU A 191 -25.06 -2.63 -6.56
C LEU A 191 -25.39 -2.57 -8.06
N GLN A 192 -25.56 -3.72 -8.72
CA GLN A 192 -25.95 -3.78 -10.13
C GLN A 192 -27.31 -3.12 -10.34
N LEU A 193 -28.32 -3.52 -9.58
CA LEU A 193 -29.66 -2.95 -9.64
C LEU A 193 -29.68 -1.45 -9.33
N LYS A 194 -28.88 -0.99 -8.35
CA LYS A 194 -28.72 0.43 -8.06
C LYS A 194 -28.18 1.20 -9.28
N ASN A 195 -27.17 0.66 -9.95
CA ASN A 195 -26.54 1.31 -11.10
C ASN A 195 -27.49 1.35 -12.31
N GLU A 196 -28.23 0.27 -12.55
CA GLU A 196 -29.26 0.18 -13.60
C GLU A 196 -30.40 1.19 -13.34
N ALA A 197 -30.86 1.28 -12.09
CA ALA A 197 -31.88 2.25 -11.69
C ALA A 197 -31.41 3.70 -11.92
N ILE A 198 -30.15 4.03 -11.58
CA ILE A 198 -29.58 5.36 -11.85
C ILE A 198 -29.47 5.62 -13.36
N ALA A 199 -29.11 4.61 -14.15
CA ALA A 199 -29.00 4.72 -15.60
C ALA A 199 -30.36 4.96 -16.29
N ALA A 200 -31.44 4.42 -15.74
CA ALA A 200 -32.80 4.60 -16.24
C ALA A 200 -33.39 6.00 -15.97
N LEU A 201 -32.75 6.81 -15.10
CA LEU A 201 -33.23 8.16 -14.78
C LEU A 201 -32.97 9.17 -15.92
N PRO A 202 -33.82 10.20 -16.06
CA PRO A 202 -33.54 11.36 -16.90
C PRO A 202 -32.23 12.07 -16.52
N LEU A 203 -31.55 12.69 -17.49
CA LEU A 203 -30.21 13.26 -17.35
C LEU A 203 -30.03 14.16 -16.11
N ARG A 204 -30.94 15.12 -15.89
CA ARG A 204 -30.89 16.05 -14.75
C ARG A 204 -30.93 15.34 -13.39
N LEU A 205 -31.74 14.28 -13.26
CA LEU A 205 -31.88 13.53 -12.02
C LEU A 205 -30.73 12.54 -11.82
N ARG A 206 -30.21 11.99 -12.92
CA ARG A 206 -29.05 11.11 -12.91
C ARG A 206 -27.80 11.82 -12.37
N GLU A 207 -27.55 13.05 -12.80
CA GLU A 207 -26.44 13.87 -12.30
C GLU A 207 -26.55 14.12 -10.78
N ALA A 208 -27.74 14.45 -10.30
CA ALA A 208 -28.00 14.64 -8.87
C ALA A 208 -27.83 13.34 -8.06
N ALA A 209 -28.26 12.19 -8.60
CA ALA A 209 -28.18 10.90 -7.93
C ALA A 209 -26.75 10.34 -7.82
N LEU A 210 -25.81 10.79 -8.66
CA LEU A 210 -24.41 10.38 -8.59
C LEU A 210 -23.66 11.01 -7.40
N VAL A 211 -24.17 12.11 -6.85
CA VAL A 211 -23.54 12.81 -5.72
C VAL A 211 -23.84 12.05 -4.42
N PRO A 212 -22.82 11.63 -3.64
CA PRO A 212 -23.04 11.03 -2.33
C PRO A 212 -23.71 12.01 -1.36
N ASN A 213 -24.70 11.53 -0.60
CA ASN A 213 -25.33 12.34 0.44
C ASN A 213 -24.48 12.32 1.73
N PHE A 214 -24.10 13.51 2.22
CA PHE A 214 -23.30 13.69 3.44
C PHE A 214 -24.13 13.98 4.70
N THR A 215 -25.47 13.96 4.63
CA THR A 215 -26.29 14.09 5.84
C THR A 215 -25.93 12.96 6.82
N PRO A 216 -25.61 13.28 8.09
CA PRO A 216 -25.27 12.24 9.07
C PRO A 216 -26.46 11.31 9.31
N PHE A 217 -26.18 10.12 9.83
CA PHE A 217 -27.25 9.20 10.20
C PHE A 217 -28.14 9.80 11.30
N PRO A 218 -29.46 9.56 11.25
CA PRO A 218 -30.39 10.10 12.24
C PRO A 218 -30.11 9.51 13.62
N LYS A 219 -30.20 10.36 14.65
CA LYS A 219 -29.96 9.96 16.06
C LYS A 219 -30.90 8.85 16.55
N ASN A 220 -32.09 8.76 15.96
CA ASN A 220 -33.12 7.76 16.30
C ASN A 220 -32.89 6.39 15.64
N ARG A 221 -31.73 6.17 14.99
CA ARG A 221 -31.37 4.86 14.44
C ARG A 221 -30.76 4.00 15.55
N HIS A 222 -31.60 3.25 16.23
CA HIS A 222 -31.16 2.33 17.28
C HIS A 222 -30.56 1.04 16.69
N ARG A 223 -29.55 0.49 17.37
CA ARG A 223 -29.07 -0.88 17.09
C ARG A 223 -30.16 -1.87 17.54
N ALA A 224 -30.25 -3.02 16.88
CA ALA A 224 -31.04 -4.12 17.41
C ALA A 224 -30.53 -4.50 18.82
N TYR A 225 -31.43 -4.48 19.79
CA TYR A 225 -31.22 -4.94 21.16
C TYR A 225 -31.62 -6.41 21.31
N LEU A 226 -31.07 -7.08 22.31
CA LEU A 226 -31.42 -8.47 22.62
C LEU A 226 -32.86 -8.58 23.15
N THR A 227 -33.34 -7.55 23.86
CA THR A 227 -34.69 -7.45 24.41
C THR A 227 -35.40 -6.22 23.85
N PRO A 228 -36.73 -6.27 23.65
CA PRO A 228 -37.52 -5.10 23.27
C PRO A 228 -37.47 -4.00 24.35
N PRO A 229 -37.79 -2.74 24.00
CA PRO A 229 -37.81 -1.64 24.96
C PRO A 229 -38.90 -1.86 26.03
N ILE A 230 -38.60 -1.45 27.26
CA ILE A 230 -39.53 -1.55 28.39
C ILE A 230 -40.48 -0.35 28.33
N GLU A 231 -41.78 -0.61 28.47
CA GLU A 231 -42.81 0.44 28.51
C GLU A 231 -42.55 1.43 29.64
N GLY A 232 -42.64 2.73 29.34
CA GLY A 232 -42.52 3.80 30.35
C GLY A 232 -41.10 4.15 30.81
N TYR A 233 -40.06 3.46 30.35
CA TYR A 233 -38.68 3.76 30.77
C TYR A 233 -38.19 5.15 30.32
N ASP A 234 -38.62 5.59 29.14
CA ASP A 234 -38.23 6.88 28.54
C ASP A 234 -39.23 8.04 28.82
N GLN A 235 -40.24 7.82 29.67
CA GLN A 235 -41.31 8.82 29.96
C GLN A 235 -40.95 9.83 31.08
N LYS A 236 -39.67 10.14 31.29
CA LYS A 236 -39.21 11.12 32.30
C LYS A 236 -38.59 12.36 31.69
#